data_AF-A0A5E6N2N1-F1
#
_entry.id   AF-A0A5E6N2N1-F1
#
_cell.length_a   1.000
_cell.length_b   1.000
_cell.length_c   1.000
_cell.angle_alpha   90.00
_cell.angle_beta   90.00
_cell.angle_gamma   90.00
#
_symmetry.space_group_name_H-M   'P 1'
#
loop_
_entity.id
_entity.type
_entity.pdbx_description
1 polymer ?
#
loop_
_entity_poly.entity_id
_entity_poly.type
_entity_poly.pdbx_seq_one_letter_code
_entity_poly.pdbx_strand_id
1 'polypeptide(L)'
;MVGLLLLKQLENLSDERVVLQFKRNPYYQYFCGYSNYMPGMPCNATELVHFRKRIGVKGFNLIFKMSVALHGKQAQESSVLIDTTVQEKTSPTPLMPNLPLKSSIALISWQSVMALKRRTYVKEV
;
A
#
# COMPACT_ATOMS: atom_id res chain seq x y z
N MET A 1 -6.56 -4.83 -16.25
CA MET A 1 -5.74 -3.68 -15.80
C MET A 1 -5.83 -3.42 -14.30
N VAL A 2 -7.02 -3.33 -13.69
CA VAL A 2 -7.16 -3.12 -12.23
C VAL A 2 -6.49 -4.22 -11.40
N GLY A 3 -6.66 -5.50 -11.77
CA GLY A 3 -5.99 -6.62 -11.08
C GLY A 3 -4.47 -6.49 -11.04
N LEU A 4 -3.83 -6.04 -12.14
CA LEU A 4 -2.39 -5.78 -12.18
C LEU A 4 -1.97 -4.66 -11.22
N LEU A 5 -2.77 -3.59 -11.09
CA LEU A 5 -2.48 -2.51 -10.13
C LEU A 5 -2.60 -2.99 -8.68
N LEU A 6 -3.53 -3.89 -8.39
CA LEU A 6 -3.66 -4.48 -7.06
C LEU A 6 -2.49 -5.41 -6.75
N LEU A 7 -2.12 -6.31 -7.67
CA LEU A 7 -0.96 -7.19 -7.53
C LEU A 7 0.34 -6.39 -7.34
N LYS A 8 0.50 -5.30 -8.09
CA LYS A 8 1.61 -4.35 -7.92
C LYS A 8 1.72 -3.85 -6.48
N GLN A 9 0.59 -3.45 -5.87
CA GLN A 9 0.57 -2.89 -4.53
C GLN A 9 0.74 -3.98 -3.45
N LEU A 10 0.17 -5.17 -3.68
CA LEU A 10 0.26 -6.31 -2.76
C LEU A 10 1.71 -6.83 -2.65
N GLU A 11 2.41 -6.94 -3.78
CA GLU A 11 3.79 -7.45 -3.81
C GLU A 11 4.86 -6.34 -3.87
N ASN A 12 4.45 -5.07 -3.83
CA ASN A 12 5.35 -3.91 -3.91
C ASN A 12 6.31 -3.96 -5.12
N LEU A 13 5.77 -4.25 -6.30
CA LEU A 13 6.54 -4.43 -7.55
C LEU A 13 6.52 -3.17 -8.45
N SER A 14 7.51 -3.07 -9.34
CA SER A 14 7.51 -2.07 -10.43
C SER A 14 6.54 -2.46 -11.55
N ASP A 15 6.10 -1.50 -12.36
CA ASP A 15 5.12 -1.76 -13.43
C ASP A 15 5.63 -2.81 -14.44
N GLU A 16 6.90 -2.73 -14.82
CA GLU A 16 7.55 -3.70 -15.71
C GLU A 16 7.62 -5.10 -15.09
N ARG A 17 7.99 -5.19 -13.80
CA ARG A 17 8.08 -6.47 -13.10
C ARG A 17 6.72 -7.14 -12.97
N VAL A 18 5.66 -6.38 -12.73
CA VAL A 18 4.29 -6.94 -12.65
C VAL A 18 3.85 -7.51 -14.00
N VAL A 19 4.13 -6.81 -15.10
CA VAL A 19 3.81 -7.30 -16.45
C VAL A 19 4.62 -8.57 -16.79
N LEU A 20 5.90 -8.59 -16.43
CA LEU A 20 6.75 -9.78 -16.59
C LEU A 20 6.24 -10.96 -15.74
N GLN A 21 5.88 -10.69 -14.49
CA GLN A 21 5.41 -11.70 -13.55
C GLN A 21 4.04 -12.24 -13.97
N PHE A 22 3.16 -11.41 -14.53
CA PHE A 22 1.91 -11.88 -15.13
C PHE A 22 2.15 -12.89 -16.25
N LYS A 23 3.14 -12.64 -17.13
CA LYS A 23 3.49 -13.58 -18.20
C LYS A 23 3.99 -14.93 -17.63
N ARG A 24 4.78 -14.89 -16.56
CA ARG A 24 5.44 -16.09 -15.99
C ARG A 24 4.56 -16.86 -15.00
N ASN A 25 3.66 -16.18 -14.29
CA ASN A 25 2.94 -16.74 -13.16
C ASN A 25 1.45 -16.94 -13.47
N PRO A 26 0.95 -18.19 -13.55
CA PRO A 26 -0.47 -18.45 -13.82
C PRO A 26 -1.39 -17.93 -12.71
N TYR A 27 -0.92 -17.83 -11.47
CA TYR A 27 -1.72 -17.30 -10.36
C TYR A 27 -2.08 -15.82 -10.56
N TYR A 28 -1.19 -15.05 -11.18
CA TYR A 28 -1.46 -13.65 -11.49
C TYR A 28 -2.53 -13.51 -12.56
N GLN A 29 -2.53 -14.41 -13.53
CA GLN A 29 -3.53 -14.45 -14.59
C GLN A 29 -4.89 -14.85 -14.03
N TYR A 30 -4.91 -15.88 -13.19
CA TYR A 30 -6.12 -16.32 -12.49
C TYR A 30 -6.70 -15.21 -11.60
N PHE A 31 -5.86 -14.51 -10.82
CA PHE A 31 -6.29 -13.36 -10.01
C PHE A 31 -6.91 -12.24 -10.87
N CYS A 32 -6.40 -12.03 -12.09
CA CYS A 32 -6.95 -11.07 -13.03
C CYS A 32 -8.21 -11.56 -13.76
N GLY A 33 -8.70 -12.78 -13.46
CA GLY A 33 -9.92 -13.37 -14.02
C GLY A 33 -9.73 -14.18 -15.30
N TYR A 34 -8.49 -14.55 -15.66
CA TYR A 34 -8.24 -15.43 -16.80
C TYR A 34 -8.46 -16.90 -16.42
N SER A 35 -9.24 -17.62 -17.23
CA SER A 35 -9.52 -19.05 -17.04
C SER A 35 -8.39 -19.96 -17.53
N ASN A 36 -7.68 -19.53 -18.57
CA ASN A 36 -6.61 -20.29 -19.20
C ASN A 36 -5.30 -19.52 -19.13
N TYR A 37 -4.18 -20.25 -19.06
CA TYR A 37 -2.85 -19.65 -19.08
C TYR A 37 -2.51 -19.13 -20.48
N MET A 38 -2.15 -17.85 -20.55
CA MET A 38 -1.70 -17.16 -21.75
C MET A 38 -0.23 -16.72 -21.58
N PRO A 39 0.72 -17.26 -22.34
CA PRO A 39 2.15 -16.93 -22.21
C PRO A 39 2.55 -15.55 -22.79
N GLY A 40 1.59 -14.62 -22.89
CA GLY A 40 1.79 -13.27 -23.43
C GLY A 40 1.94 -12.21 -22.34
N MET A 41 2.51 -11.07 -22.71
CA MET A 41 2.40 -9.87 -21.87
C MET A 41 0.99 -9.28 -22.05
N PRO A 42 0.31 -8.90 -20.96
CA PRO A 42 -1.08 -8.43 -21.03
C PRO A 42 -1.20 -7.01 -21.60
N CYS A 43 -0.16 -6.19 -21.44
CA CYS A 43 -0.10 -4.79 -21.85
C CYS A 43 1.34 -4.29 -21.79
N ASN A 44 1.62 -3.13 -22.38
CA ASN A 44 2.88 -2.43 -22.13
C ASN A 44 2.89 -1.81 -20.72
N ALA A 45 4.03 -1.81 -20.02
CA ALA A 45 4.18 -1.23 -18.69
C ALA A 45 3.80 0.27 -18.66
N THR A 46 4.06 1.00 -19.74
CA THR A 46 3.71 2.43 -19.86
C THR A 46 2.20 2.65 -19.82
N GLU A 47 1.40 1.70 -20.31
CA GLU A 47 -0.06 1.80 -20.28
C GLU A 47 -0.61 1.81 -18.85
N LEU A 48 0.06 1.14 -17.90
CA LEU A 48 -0.30 1.18 -16.48
C LEU A 48 -0.09 2.57 -15.86
N VAL A 49 0.92 3.31 -16.33
CA VAL A 49 1.13 4.71 -15.94
C VAL A 49 -0.01 5.58 -16.46
N HIS A 50 -0.34 5.46 -17.74
CA HIS A 50 -1.45 6.22 -18.34
C HIS A 50 -2.79 5.88 -17.71
N PHE A 51 -3.02 4.60 -17.41
CA PHE A 51 -4.24 4.13 -16.74
C PHE A 51 -4.39 4.76 -15.35
N ARG A 52 -3.32 4.79 -14.54
CA ARG A 52 -3.35 5.48 -13.24
C ARG A 52 -3.63 6.98 -13.36
N LYS A 53 -3.02 7.64 -14.34
CA LYS A 53 -3.27 9.07 -14.61
C LYS A 53 -4.73 9.32 -15.01
N ARG A 54 -5.35 8.44 -15.82
CA ARG A 54 -6.75 8.56 -16.24
C ARG A 54 -7.75 8.38 -15.11
N ILE A 55 -7.53 7.38 -14.24
CA ILE A 55 -8.44 7.08 -13.13
C ILE A 55 -8.31 8.13 -12.02
N GLY A 56 -7.09 8.60 -11.78
CA GLY A 56 -6.76 9.54 -10.72
C GLY A 56 -7.06 9.00 -9.32
N VAL A 57 -7.01 9.89 -8.33
CA VAL A 57 -7.21 9.54 -6.91
C VAL A 57 -8.64 9.03 -6.65
N LYS A 58 -9.64 9.67 -7.27
CA LYS A 58 -11.06 9.33 -7.07
C LYS A 58 -11.36 7.88 -7.46
N GLY A 59 -10.90 7.45 -8.63
CA GLY A 59 -11.18 6.08 -9.06
C GLY A 59 -10.28 5.04 -8.36
N PHE A 60 -9.07 5.40 -7.94
CA PHE A 60 -8.27 4.51 -7.07
C PHE A 60 -8.98 4.27 -5.73
N ASN A 61 -9.53 5.32 -5.11
CA ASN A 61 -10.32 5.19 -3.88
C ASN A 61 -11.57 4.32 -4.07
N LEU A 62 -12.20 4.37 -5.25
CA LEU A 62 -13.34 3.51 -5.55
C LEU A 62 -12.93 2.04 -5.62
N ILE A 63 -11.81 1.73 -6.29
CA ILE A 63 -11.25 0.37 -6.35
C ILE A 63 -10.93 -0.13 -4.94
N PHE A 64 -10.29 0.71 -4.12
CA PHE A 64 -9.96 0.38 -2.74
C PHE A 64 -11.21 0.18 -1.87
N LYS A 65 -12.23 1.02 -2.03
CA LYS A 65 -13.50 0.87 -1.33
C LYS A 65 -14.17 -0.47 -1.67
N MET A 66 -14.12 -0.87 -2.94
CA MET A 66 -14.66 -2.15 -3.38
C MET A 66 -13.89 -3.33 -2.78
N SER A 67 -12.55 -3.26 -2.72
CA SER A 67 -11.76 -4.32 -2.08
C SER A 67 -12.04 -4.45 -0.58
N VAL A 68 -12.19 -3.32 0.13
CA VAL A 68 -12.56 -3.34 1.56
C VAL A 68 -13.97 -3.91 1.75
N ALA A 69 -14.91 -3.56 0.88
CA ALA A 69 -16.28 -4.07 0.96
C ALA A 69 -16.37 -5.60 0.81
N LEU A 70 -15.45 -6.23 0.07
CA LEU A 70 -15.41 -7.70 -0.06
C LEU A 70 -15.18 -8.41 1.28
N HIS A 71 -14.48 -7.78 2.22
CA HIS A 71 -14.23 -8.35 3.55
C HIS A 71 -15.44 -8.21 4.50
N GLY A 72 -16.50 -7.49 4.09
CA GLY A 72 -17.77 -7.43 4.80
C GLY A 72 -17.66 -6.95 6.25
N LYS A 73 -18.34 -7.65 7.18
CA LYS A 73 -18.37 -7.32 8.61
C LYS A 73 -17.01 -7.49 9.31
N GLN A 74 -16.10 -8.28 8.74
CA GLN A 74 -14.75 -8.48 9.30
C GLN A 74 -13.83 -7.27 9.11
N ALA A 75 -14.14 -6.38 8.16
CA ALA A 75 -13.38 -5.13 7.97
C ALA A 75 -13.75 -4.02 8.97
N GLN A 76 -14.88 -4.15 9.68
CA GLN A 76 -15.29 -3.18 10.69
C GLN A 76 -14.65 -3.51 12.04
N GLU A 77 -13.39 -3.14 12.19
CA GLU A 77 -12.75 -3.11 13.50
C GLU A 77 -13.12 -1.81 14.23
N SER A 78 -13.40 -1.89 15.53
CA SER A 78 -13.74 -0.72 16.36
C SER A 78 -12.58 0.27 16.53
N SER A 79 -11.35 -0.16 16.20
CA SER A 79 -10.15 0.65 16.29
C SER A 79 -9.28 0.41 15.05
N VAL A 80 -8.92 1.49 14.35
CA VAL A 80 -7.96 1.42 13.24
C VAL A 80 -6.56 1.31 13.82
N LEU A 81 -6.00 0.10 13.82
CA LEU A 81 -4.60 -0.16 14.18
C LEU A 81 -3.71 0.18 12.97
N ILE A 82 -3.23 1.43 12.93
CA ILE A 82 -2.20 1.83 11.97
C ILE A 82 -0.86 1.49 12.58
N ASP A 83 -0.27 0.40 12.11
CA ASP A 83 1.06 -0.04 12.53
C ASP A 83 2.12 0.87 11.88
N THR A 84 2.37 2.04 12.49
CA THR A 84 3.54 2.86 12.12
C THR A 84 4.77 2.16 12.68
N THR A 85 5.31 1.20 11.94
CA THR A 85 6.54 0.52 12.32
C THR A 85 7.66 1.54 12.54
N VAL A 86 8.11 1.59 13.79
CA VAL A 86 9.41 2.10 14.29
C VAL A 86 9.71 3.56 13.96
N GLN A 87 9.21 4.46 14.80
CA GLN A 87 10.04 5.60 15.20
C GLN A 87 10.70 5.23 16.52
N GLU A 88 12.02 5.14 16.53
CA GLU A 88 12.77 5.17 17.78
C GLU A 88 12.38 6.45 18.52
N LYS A 89 11.93 6.30 19.77
CA LYS A 89 11.82 7.44 20.67
C LYS A 89 13.24 7.98 20.80
N THR A 90 13.51 9.16 20.26
CA THR A 90 14.81 9.83 20.38
C THR A 90 15.15 9.92 21.86
N SER A 91 15.99 9.00 22.33
CA SER A 91 16.74 9.21 23.57
C SER A 91 17.73 10.32 23.27
N PRO A 92 17.90 11.34 24.12
CA PRO A 92 18.87 12.39 23.89
C PRO A 92 20.28 11.81 24.07
N THR A 93 20.85 11.21 23.03
CA THR A 93 22.29 11.06 22.93
C THR A 93 22.91 12.45 22.70
N PRO A 94 23.88 12.87 23.51
CA PRO A 94 24.34 14.26 23.56
C PRO A 94 25.37 14.52 22.46
N LEU A 95 25.05 14.24 21.20
CA LEU A 95 25.86 14.66 20.07
C LEU A 95 25.03 14.52 18.80
N MET A 96 24.27 15.56 18.45
CA MET A 96 23.97 16.01 17.09
C MET A 96 22.77 16.97 17.12
N PRO A 97 22.86 18.16 16.50
CA PRO A 97 21.75 19.11 16.45
C PRO A 97 20.61 18.58 15.58
N ASN A 98 19.42 18.55 16.19
CA ASN A 98 18.17 18.03 15.65
C ASN A 98 17.76 18.75 14.35
N LEU A 99 17.81 18.05 13.21
CA LEU A 99 17.07 18.45 12.01
C LEU A 99 15.82 17.57 11.91
N PRO A 100 14.63 18.04 12.33
CA PRO A 100 13.42 17.24 12.17
C PRO A 100 13.09 17.14 10.67
N LEU A 101 13.04 15.92 10.14
CA LEU A 101 12.45 15.65 8.82
C LEU A 101 11.03 16.23 8.81
N LYS A 102 10.74 17.14 7.88
CA LYS A 102 9.44 17.84 7.74
C LYS A 102 8.24 16.89 7.67
N SER A 103 8.44 15.66 7.21
CA SER A 103 7.43 14.59 7.20
C SER A 103 6.96 14.21 8.61
N SER A 104 7.84 14.20 9.60
CA SER A 104 7.52 13.81 10.99
C SER A 104 6.61 14.83 11.68
N ILE A 105 6.83 16.12 11.46
CA ILE A 105 6.01 17.19 12.04
C ILE A 105 4.60 17.17 11.47
N ALA A 106 4.46 16.98 10.15
CA ALA A 106 3.16 16.88 9.49
C ALA A 106 2.35 15.69 10.03
N LEU A 107 2.97 14.53 10.22
CA LEU A 107 2.27 13.34 10.70
C LEU A 107 1.78 13.47 12.15
N ILE A 108 2.56 14.14 13.02
CA ILE A 108 2.15 14.44 14.41
C ILE A 108 0.93 15.37 14.42
N SER A 109 0.86 16.37 13.54
CA SER A 109 -0.29 17.27 13.47
C SER A 109 -1.58 16.55 13.08
N TRP A 110 -1.49 15.59 12.16
CA TRP A 110 -2.63 14.75 11.77
C TRP A 110 -3.07 13.80 12.89
N GLN A 111 -2.16 13.43 13.79
CA GLN A 111 -2.43 12.50 14.87
C GLN A 111 -3.26 13.10 16.01
N SER A 112 -3.15 14.41 16.27
CA SER A 112 -4.04 15.10 17.21
C SER A 112 -5.48 15.23 16.70
N VAL A 113 -5.71 15.10 15.39
CA VAL A 113 -7.02 15.26 14.76
C VAL A 113 -7.85 13.97 14.82
N MET A 114 -7.24 12.81 15.06
CA MET A 114 -7.92 11.52 15.13
C MET A 114 -7.66 10.82 16.47
N ALA A 115 -8.71 10.28 17.10
CA ALA A 115 -8.64 9.51 18.35
C ALA A 115 -7.92 8.15 18.13
N LEU A 116 -6.60 8.20 17.90
CA LEU A 116 -5.75 7.07 17.55
C LEU A 116 -5.04 6.53 18.79
N LYS A 117 -5.17 5.23 19.04
CA LYS A 117 -4.52 4.52 20.17
C LYS A 117 -3.19 3.92 19.68
N ARG A 118 -2.05 4.34 20.25
CA ARG A 118 -0.72 3.76 19.95
C ARG A 118 -0.40 2.59 20.89
N ARG A 119 0.15 1.49 20.37
CA ARG A 119 0.88 0.48 21.17
C ARG A 119 2.37 0.76 21.07
N THR A 120 3.05 0.92 22.20
CA THR A 120 4.52 0.98 22.27
C THR A 120 5.04 -0.35 22.81
N TYR A 121 5.84 -1.06 22.01
CA TYR A 121 6.58 -2.22 22.50
C TYR A 121 7.89 -1.72 23.12
N VAL A 122 8.13 -2.07 24.38
CA VAL A 122 9.46 -1.99 24.99
C VAL A 122 10.22 -3.19 24.45
N LYS A 123 11.36 -2.96 23.77
CA LYS A 123 12.29 -4.06 23.48
C LYS A 123 12.78 -4.60 24.82
N GLU A 124 12.41 -5.83 25.14
CA GLU A 124 13.18 -6.61 26.11
C GLU A 124 14.56 -6.89 25.49
N VAL A 125 15.59 -6.76 26.32
CA VAL A 125 17.01 -6.62 26.02
C VAL A 125 17.58 -7.75 25.18
#